data_AF-A0A924QIC8-F1
#
_entry.id   AF-A0A924QIC8-F1
#
_cell.length_a   1.000
_cell.length_b   1.000
_cell.length_c   1.000
_cell.angle_alpha   90.00
_cell.angle_beta   90.00
_cell.angle_gamma   90.00
#
_symmetry.space_group_name_H-M   'P 1'
#
loop_
_entity.id
_entity.type
_entity.pdbx_description
1 polymer ?
#
loop_
_entity_poly.entity_id
_entity_poly.type
_entity_poly.pdbx_seq_one_letter_code
_entity_poly.pdbx_strand_id
1 'polypeptide(L)'
;MTWTKTDAGRSEMQARRLVNDRAQRNLLLLIDGIKPDAGLLQNVKGITTADFEALQALGLIEPVSAAKPSPTASPASTNAVLETESAQATGAVPLGYAEFTTVLTQLISSELGLRGFSLTLAVDRASSSEELTVVATKVINQIRERKGLTAAAKASQMLYGL
;
A
#
# COMPACT_ATOMS: atom_id res chain seq x y z
N MET A 1 17.80 -9.61 -17.03
CA MET A 1 16.60 -8.77 -16.84
C MET A 1 16.50 -8.37 -15.37
N THR A 2 16.03 -7.17 -15.02
CA THR A 2 15.81 -6.78 -13.61
C THR A 2 14.32 -6.85 -13.30
N TRP A 3 13.96 -7.31 -12.10
CA TRP A 3 12.57 -7.50 -11.70
C TRP A 3 12.25 -6.63 -10.50
N THR A 4 11.06 -6.03 -10.47
CA THR A 4 10.54 -5.32 -9.30
C THR A 4 9.25 -5.94 -8.79
N LYS A 5 8.99 -5.75 -7.51
CA LYS A 5 7.87 -6.34 -6.79
C LYS A 5 6.67 -5.42 -6.89
N THR A 6 5.58 -5.94 -7.43
CA THR A 6 4.32 -5.21 -7.53
C THR A 6 3.67 -5.11 -6.14
N ASP A 7 2.61 -4.30 -6.05
CA ASP A 7 1.79 -4.22 -4.84
C ASP A 7 1.16 -5.57 -4.47
N ALA A 8 0.68 -6.30 -5.48
CA ALA A 8 0.18 -7.67 -5.34
C ALA A 8 1.26 -8.63 -4.81
N GLY A 9 2.52 -8.49 -5.27
CA GLY A 9 3.65 -9.26 -4.76
C GLY A 9 3.96 -9.01 -3.28
N ARG A 10 3.83 -7.77 -2.82
CA ARG A 10 4.00 -7.42 -1.39
C ARG A 10 2.86 -7.96 -0.53
N SER A 11 1.62 -7.80 -1.00
CA SER A 11 0.44 -8.34 -0.33
C SER A 11 0.49 -9.87 -0.25
N GLU A 12 0.98 -10.54 -1.29
CA GLU A 12 1.10 -11.99 -1.33
C GLU A 12 2.15 -12.53 -0.34
N MET A 13 3.23 -11.81 -0.06
CA MET A 13 4.18 -12.24 0.98
C MET A 13 3.57 -12.26 2.39
N GLN A 14 2.59 -11.38 2.63
CA GLN A 14 1.89 -11.26 3.90
C GLN A 14 0.74 -12.28 3.98
N ALA A 15 -0.06 -12.37 2.91
CA ALA A 15 -1.22 -13.25 2.85
C ALA A 15 -0.84 -14.73 2.68
N ARG A 16 0.25 -15.03 1.96
CA ARG A 16 0.77 -16.38 1.68
C ARG A 16 -0.31 -17.31 1.11
N ARG A 17 -1.07 -16.83 0.12
CA ARG A 17 -2.26 -17.54 -0.40
C ARG A 17 -2.09 -18.05 -1.83
N LEU A 18 -1.33 -17.35 -2.66
CA LEU A 18 -1.13 -17.64 -4.07
C LEU A 18 0.18 -18.39 -4.32
N VAL A 19 1.24 -18.13 -3.53
CA VAL A 19 2.54 -18.80 -3.71
C VAL A 19 2.74 -19.87 -2.63
N ASN A 20 2.47 -21.11 -3.00
CA ASN A 20 2.65 -22.27 -2.12
C ASN A 20 4.10 -22.80 -2.10
N ASP A 21 4.89 -22.50 -3.13
CA ASP A 21 6.27 -22.96 -3.23
C ASP A 21 7.25 -22.08 -2.41
N ARG A 22 8.11 -22.73 -1.63
CA ARG A 22 9.07 -22.06 -0.74
C ARG A 22 10.17 -21.33 -1.51
N ALA A 23 10.61 -21.88 -2.64
CA ALA A 23 11.64 -21.29 -3.48
C ALA A 23 11.11 -20.01 -4.16
N GLN A 24 9.88 -20.06 -4.69
CA GLN A 24 9.21 -18.88 -5.27
C GLN A 24 8.98 -17.77 -4.24
N ARG A 25 8.64 -18.12 -2.99
CA ARG A 25 8.52 -17.14 -1.90
C ARG A 25 9.86 -16.49 -1.55
N ASN A 26 10.94 -17.27 -1.49
CA ASN A 26 12.28 -16.72 -1.24
C ASN A 26 12.73 -15.82 -2.39
N LEU A 27 12.41 -16.19 -3.63
CA LEU A 27 12.64 -15.33 -4.78
C LEU A 27 11.85 -14.02 -4.66
N LEU A 28 10.55 -14.11 -4.34
CA LEU A 28 9.71 -12.93 -4.14
C LEU A 28 10.24 -12.04 -3.01
N LEU A 29 10.82 -12.60 -1.93
CA LEU A 29 11.48 -11.83 -0.87
C LEU A 29 12.68 -11.04 -1.39
N LEU A 30 13.47 -11.61 -2.31
CA LEU A 30 14.74 -11.08 -2.77
C LEU A 30 14.64 -10.09 -3.96
N ILE A 31 13.48 -10.05 -4.62
CA ILE A 31 13.23 -9.15 -5.76
C ILE A 31 12.98 -7.73 -5.23
N ASP A 32 13.98 -6.86 -5.34
CA ASP A 32 13.89 -5.47 -4.87
C ASP A 32 14.11 -4.43 -5.99
N GLY A 33 14.07 -4.84 -7.27
CA GLY A 33 14.34 -3.93 -8.39
C GLY A 33 15.83 -3.63 -8.63
N ILE A 34 16.72 -4.10 -7.75
CA ILE A 34 18.16 -3.82 -7.79
C ILE A 34 18.95 -4.96 -8.44
N LYS A 35 18.61 -6.22 -8.11
CA LYS A 35 19.35 -7.39 -8.57
C LYS A 35 18.79 -7.92 -9.88
N PRO A 36 19.64 -8.22 -10.87
CA PRO A 36 19.21 -8.90 -12.08
C PRO A 36 18.86 -10.37 -11.79
N ASP A 37 17.98 -10.94 -12.61
CA ASP A 37 17.58 -12.34 -12.64
C ASP A 37 18.74 -13.33 -12.46
N ALA A 38 19.83 -13.17 -13.21
CA ALA A 38 21.01 -14.03 -13.11
C ALA A 38 21.68 -13.99 -11.72
N GLY A 39 21.60 -12.84 -11.02
CA GLY A 39 22.09 -12.72 -9.65
C GLY A 39 21.13 -13.35 -8.65
N LEU A 40 19.82 -13.21 -8.87
CA LEU A 40 18.79 -13.79 -8.02
C LEU A 40 18.80 -15.34 -8.09
N LEU A 41 18.92 -15.90 -9.29
CA LEU A 41 19.07 -17.34 -9.53
C LEU A 41 20.28 -17.96 -8.82
N GLN A 42 21.37 -17.20 -8.67
CA GLN A 42 22.55 -17.66 -7.94
C GLN A 42 22.40 -17.56 -6.42
N ASN A 43 21.57 -16.66 -5.92
CA ASN A 43 21.38 -16.41 -4.48
C ASN A 43 20.35 -17.34 -3.84
N VAL A 44 19.40 -17.88 -4.61
CA VAL A 44 18.35 -18.77 -4.10
C VAL A 44 18.48 -20.13 -4.78
N LYS A 45 18.73 -21.17 -3.97
CA LYS A 45 18.81 -22.54 -4.49
C LYS A 45 17.42 -23.08 -4.82
N GLY A 46 17.28 -23.67 -6.01
CA GLY A 46 16.06 -24.37 -6.43
C GLY A 46 15.04 -23.52 -7.18
N ILE A 47 15.38 -22.29 -7.57
CA ILE A 47 14.60 -21.49 -8.53
C ILE A 47 15.19 -21.58 -9.93
N THR A 48 14.30 -21.47 -10.91
CA THR A 48 14.58 -21.47 -12.34
C THR A 48 14.00 -20.22 -12.98
N THR A 49 14.30 -19.99 -14.26
CA THR A 49 13.70 -18.89 -15.03
C THR A 49 12.17 -19.02 -15.14
N ALA A 50 11.61 -20.23 -15.12
CA ALA A 50 10.17 -20.45 -15.15
C ALA A 50 9.44 -19.89 -13.92
N ASP A 51 10.12 -19.80 -12.77
CA ASP A 51 9.55 -19.22 -11.55
C ASP A 51 9.32 -17.71 -11.66
N PHE A 52 10.16 -17.00 -12.42
CA PHE A 52 9.95 -15.58 -12.69
C PHE A 52 8.73 -15.36 -13.57
N GLU A 53 8.56 -16.19 -14.59
CA GLU A 53 7.40 -16.15 -15.48
C GLU A 53 6.09 -16.47 -14.72
N ALA A 54 6.13 -17.46 -13.83
CA ALA A 54 4.99 -17.80 -12.97
C ALA A 54 4.61 -16.65 -12.01
N LEU A 55 5.59 -16.02 -11.35
CA LEU A 55 5.33 -14.87 -10.47
C LEU A 55 4.85 -13.65 -11.25
N GLN A 56 5.33 -13.46 -12.49
CA GLN A 56 4.86 -12.40 -13.38
C GLN A 56 3.43 -12.66 -13.84
N ALA A 57 3.08 -13.90 -14.20
CA ALA A 57 1.73 -14.29 -14.61
C ALA A 57 0.69 -14.09 -13.49
N LEU A 58 1.12 -14.27 -12.24
CA LEU A 58 0.32 -13.96 -11.04
C LEU A 58 0.27 -12.46 -10.73
N GLY A 59 0.96 -11.61 -11.52
CA GLY A 59 1.02 -10.17 -11.33
C GLY A 59 1.82 -9.74 -10.10
N LEU A 60 2.65 -10.62 -9.53
CA LEU A 60 3.40 -10.38 -8.28
C LEU A 60 4.73 -9.65 -8.53
N ILE A 61 5.28 -9.78 -9.72
CA ILE A 61 6.51 -9.11 -10.15
C ILE A 61 6.35 -8.57 -11.57
N GLU A 62 7.09 -7.52 -11.89
CA GLU A 62 7.11 -6.91 -13.22
C GLU A 62 8.55 -6.65 -13.68
N PRO A 63 8.83 -6.75 -15.00
CA PRO A 63 10.16 -6.52 -15.55
C PRO A 63 10.49 -5.03 -15.59
N VAL A 64 11.63 -4.66 -15.01
CA VAL A 64 12.18 -3.30 -15.07
C VAL A 64 13.11 -3.20 -16.28
N SER A 65 12.58 -2.71 -17.40
CA SER A 65 13.39 -2.48 -18.59
C SER A 65 14.08 -1.11 -18.50
N ALA A 66 15.40 -1.11 -18.31
CA ALA A 66 16.20 0.11 -18.35
C ALA A 66 16.46 0.54 -19.81
N ALA A 67 15.62 1.42 -20.39
CA ALA A 67 16.05 2.60 -21.17
C ALA A 67 14.90 3.27 -21.98
N LYS A 68 14.82 4.59 -21.73
CA LYS A 68 14.23 5.72 -22.47
C LYS A 68 12.71 5.99 -22.44
N PRO A 69 12.36 7.28 -22.34
CA PRO A 69 11.04 7.74 -21.93
C PRO A 69 10.08 7.91 -23.11
N SER A 70 8.80 7.83 -22.72
CA SER A 70 7.61 8.47 -23.29
C SER A 70 6.74 7.68 -24.27
N PRO A 71 5.42 7.93 -24.27
CA PRO A 71 4.59 8.41 -23.15
C PRO A 71 3.31 7.58 -22.96
N THR A 72 2.69 7.79 -21.78
CA THR A 72 1.39 7.25 -21.31
C THR A 72 1.54 5.98 -20.46
N ALA A 73 1.49 6.00 -19.13
CA ALA A 73 1.42 7.08 -18.16
C ALA A 73 2.22 6.59 -16.95
N SER A 74 3.16 7.40 -16.50
CA SER A 74 4.20 7.06 -15.53
C SER A 74 4.10 8.03 -14.33
N PRO A 75 4.83 7.81 -13.22
CA PRO A 75 4.28 7.14 -12.03
C PRO A 75 4.85 7.77 -10.72
N ALA A 76 4.82 6.99 -9.65
CA ALA A 76 5.81 6.91 -8.57
C ALA A 76 5.64 7.73 -7.27
N SER A 77 5.48 6.93 -6.22
CA SER A 77 5.75 7.15 -4.79
C SER A 77 7.19 7.57 -4.46
N THR A 78 7.41 8.28 -3.34
CA THR A 78 8.04 7.78 -2.09
C THR A 78 8.82 8.84 -1.28
N ASN A 79 8.51 8.89 0.03
CA ASN A 79 9.27 9.28 1.23
C ASN A 79 10.27 10.46 1.25
N ALA A 80 10.05 11.37 2.20
CA ALA A 80 11.12 11.99 2.99
C ALA A 80 10.71 12.10 4.47
N VAL A 81 11.64 11.71 5.32
CA VAL A 81 11.61 11.79 6.79
C VAL A 81 11.43 13.25 7.23
N LEU A 82 10.73 13.41 8.36
CA LEU A 82 10.46 14.63 9.13
C LEU A 82 11.23 15.89 8.68
N GLU A 83 10.48 16.93 8.32
CA GLU A 83 10.42 18.19 9.10
C GLU A 83 9.40 19.16 8.46
N THR A 84 8.46 19.58 9.32
CA THR A 84 7.79 20.89 9.42
C THR A 84 7.65 21.79 8.19
N GLU A 85 6.39 22.21 8.00
CA GLU A 85 5.90 23.44 7.35
C GLU A 85 5.77 23.52 5.81
N SER A 86 4.50 23.62 5.41
CA SER A 86 3.95 24.64 4.51
C SER A 86 4.47 24.73 3.07
N ALA A 87 3.68 24.21 2.11
CA ALA A 87 3.01 25.01 1.06
C ALA A 87 2.55 24.16 -0.14
N GLN A 88 1.27 24.33 -0.50
CA GLN A 88 0.66 24.39 -1.84
C GLN A 88 1.52 23.99 -3.07
N ALA A 89 1.05 23.31 -4.12
CA ALA A 89 -0.31 23.01 -4.57
C ALA A 89 -0.32 22.02 -5.77
N THR A 90 -1.53 21.57 -6.08
CA THR A 90 -2.07 21.19 -7.41
C THR A 90 -1.61 19.89 -8.07
N GLY A 91 -2.48 18.89 -7.94
CA GLY A 91 -2.62 17.78 -8.86
C GLY A 91 -3.57 16.77 -8.23
N ALA A 92 -4.78 16.64 -8.77
CA ALA A 92 -5.78 15.68 -8.29
C ALA A 92 -5.27 14.24 -8.47
N VAL A 93 -4.54 13.76 -7.47
CA VAL A 93 -4.24 12.35 -7.27
C VAL A 93 -5.32 11.84 -6.31
N PRO A 94 -5.99 10.70 -6.58
CA PRO A 94 -6.86 10.09 -5.57
C PRO A 94 -6.04 9.97 -4.28
N LEU A 95 -6.60 10.42 -3.15
CA LEU A 95 -5.88 10.48 -1.86
C LEU A 95 -4.96 9.27 -1.73
N GLY A 96 -3.65 9.53 -1.76
CA GLY A 96 -2.67 8.47 -1.65
C GLY A 96 -2.87 7.75 -0.32
N TYR A 97 -2.49 6.47 -0.24
CA TYR A 97 -2.61 5.67 0.99
C TYR A 97 -2.13 6.41 2.26
N ALA A 98 -1.04 7.18 2.14
CA ALA A 98 -0.48 8.02 3.19
C ALA A 98 -1.36 9.22 3.59
N GLU A 99 -2.04 9.83 2.62
CA GLU A 99 -2.97 10.94 2.88
C GLU A 99 -4.25 10.42 3.54
N PHE A 100 -4.78 9.30 3.05
CA PHE A 100 -5.96 8.65 3.63
C PHE A 100 -5.72 8.21 5.09
N THR A 101 -4.56 7.60 5.38
CA THR A 101 -4.16 7.26 6.76
C THR A 101 -4.05 8.50 7.63
N THR A 102 -3.43 9.57 7.13
CA THR A 102 -3.26 10.83 7.88
C THR A 102 -4.62 11.43 8.25
N VAL A 103 -5.50 11.61 7.27
CA VAL A 103 -6.87 12.15 7.48
C VAL A 103 -7.65 11.26 8.43
N LEU A 104 -7.59 9.93 8.25
CA LEU A 104 -8.31 8.98 9.09
C LEU A 104 -7.83 9.02 10.55
N THR A 105 -6.52 9.06 10.78
CA THR A 105 -5.94 9.10 12.13
C THR A 105 -6.23 10.41 12.84
N GLN A 106 -6.20 11.53 12.11
CA GLN A 106 -6.56 12.84 12.64
C GLN A 106 -8.04 12.92 12.99
N LEU A 107 -8.91 12.35 12.16
CA LEU A 107 -10.34 12.26 12.40
C LEU A 107 -10.66 11.42 13.64
N ILE A 108 -10.02 10.26 13.79
CA ILE A 108 -10.14 9.42 15.00
C ILE A 108 -9.75 10.22 16.25
N SER A 109 -8.62 10.93 16.19
CA SER A 109 -8.11 11.70 17.33
C SER A 109 -9.02 12.88 17.69
N SER A 110 -9.56 13.58 16.70
CA SER A 110 -10.43 14.75 16.89
C SER A 110 -11.85 14.40 17.35
N GLU A 111 -12.42 13.32 16.80
CA GLU A 111 -13.83 12.96 17.03
C GLU A 111 -14.02 11.96 18.18
N LEU A 112 -13.07 11.03 18.37
CA LEU A 112 -13.16 9.95 19.36
C LEU A 112 -12.15 10.10 20.52
N GLY A 113 -11.05 10.84 20.34
CA GLY A 113 -10.03 11.05 21.36
C GLY A 113 -9.44 9.73 21.89
N LEU A 114 -9.28 9.60 23.21
CA LEU A 114 -8.68 8.42 23.86
C LEU A 114 -9.41 7.10 23.54
N ARG A 115 -10.72 7.15 23.25
CA ARG A 115 -11.54 5.98 22.89
C ARG A 115 -11.26 5.51 21.46
N GLY A 116 -10.73 6.40 20.62
CA GLY A 116 -10.30 6.12 19.26
C GLY A 116 -9.00 5.33 19.17
N PHE A 117 -8.27 5.13 20.28
CA PHE A 117 -6.98 4.44 20.29
C PHE A 117 -7.00 3.05 19.65
N SER A 118 -8.09 2.28 19.86
CA SER A 118 -8.25 0.97 19.22
C SER A 118 -8.42 1.03 17.70
N LEU A 119 -9.04 2.11 17.19
CA LEU A 119 -9.19 2.37 15.76
C LEU A 119 -7.88 2.89 15.17
N THR A 120 -7.14 3.74 15.88
CA THR A 120 -5.78 4.13 15.49
C THR A 120 -4.86 2.92 15.36
N LEU A 121 -4.95 1.97 16.30
CA LEU A 121 -4.20 0.71 16.21
C LEU A 121 -4.68 -0.18 15.06
N ALA A 122 -5.95 -0.09 14.68
CA ALA A 122 -6.47 -0.80 13.50
C ALA A 122 -5.98 -0.16 12.19
N VAL A 123 -5.80 1.17 12.16
CA VAL A 123 -5.16 1.89 11.04
C VAL A 123 -3.69 1.49 10.92
N ASP A 124 -2.97 1.41 12.04
CA ASP A 124 -1.55 1.01 12.08
C ASP A 124 -1.36 -0.46 11.64
N ARG A 125 -2.31 -1.34 11.98
CA ARG A 125 -2.32 -2.73 11.49
C ARG A 125 -2.75 -2.87 10.03
N ALA A 126 -3.56 -1.94 9.54
CA ALA A 126 -4.00 -1.97 8.16
C ALA A 126 -2.78 -1.75 7.27
N SER A 127 -2.53 -2.70 6.38
CA SER A 127 -1.36 -2.72 5.51
C SER A 127 -1.75 -2.48 4.04
N SER A 128 -3.05 -2.34 3.77
CA SER A 128 -3.64 -2.18 2.43
C SER A 128 -4.78 -1.16 2.43
N SER A 129 -5.04 -0.56 1.28
CA SER A 129 -6.12 0.43 1.08
C SER A 129 -7.51 -0.15 1.36
N GLU A 130 -7.71 -1.45 1.09
CA GLU A 130 -8.96 -2.16 1.38
C GLU A 130 -9.20 -2.27 2.89
N GLU A 131 -8.18 -2.68 3.66
CA GLU A 131 -8.24 -2.71 5.12
C GLU A 131 -8.47 -1.31 5.71
N LEU A 132 -7.82 -0.31 5.13
CA LEU A 132 -7.98 1.09 5.52
C LEU A 132 -9.42 1.58 5.33
N THR A 133 -10.06 1.17 4.22
CA THR A 133 -11.45 1.47 3.92
C THR A 133 -12.38 0.80 4.95
N VAL A 134 -12.10 -0.47 5.30
CA VAL A 134 -12.84 -1.18 6.35
C VAL A 134 -12.72 -0.47 7.70
N VAL A 135 -11.52 0.01 8.06
CA VAL A 135 -11.31 0.79 9.28
C VAL A 135 -12.02 2.13 9.20
N ALA A 136 -11.97 2.82 8.07
CA ALA A 136 -12.69 4.07 7.84
C ALA A 136 -14.20 3.93 8.03
N THR A 137 -14.81 2.87 7.51
CA THR A 137 -16.24 2.57 7.74
C THR A 137 -16.54 2.39 9.23
N LYS A 138 -15.67 1.68 9.97
CA LYS A 138 -15.84 1.52 11.43
C LYS A 138 -15.74 2.85 12.18
N VAL A 139 -14.81 3.72 11.78
CA VAL A 139 -14.66 5.06 12.36
C VAL A 139 -15.91 5.90 12.13
N ILE A 140 -16.43 5.94 10.90
CA ILE A 140 -17.65 6.69 10.55
C ILE A 140 -18.85 6.19 11.37
N ASN A 141 -19.01 4.87 11.51
CA ASN A 141 -20.08 4.29 12.32
C ASN A 141 -19.97 4.68 13.81
N GLN A 142 -18.76 4.65 14.37
CA GLN A 142 -18.51 5.08 15.74
C GLN A 142 -18.79 6.57 15.95
N ILE A 143 -18.38 7.42 15.01
CA ILE A 143 -18.70 8.86 15.04
C ILE A 143 -20.21 9.06 14.99
N ARG A 144 -20.92 8.31 14.13
CA ARG A 144 -22.38 8.38 14.02
C ARG A 144 -23.08 8.05 15.33
N GLU A 145 -22.68 6.97 15.99
CA GLU A 145 -23.27 6.54 17.26
C GLU A 145 -23.05 7.56 18.38
N ARG A 146 -21.97 8.35 18.31
CA ARG A 146 -21.53 9.22 19.40
C ARG A 146 -21.94 10.69 19.22
N LYS A 147 -21.74 11.22 18.01
CA LYS A 147 -21.96 12.64 17.67
C LYS A 147 -23.14 12.83 16.71
N GLY A 148 -23.72 11.75 16.19
CA GLY A 148 -24.88 11.79 15.31
C GLY A 148 -24.52 11.80 13.82
N LEU A 149 -25.56 11.77 12.99
CA LEU A 149 -25.48 11.65 11.53
C LEU A 149 -24.67 12.78 10.88
N THR A 150 -24.78 14.01 11.36
CA THR A 150 -24.09 15.17 10.78
C THR A 150 -22.57 15.07 10.89
N ALA A 151 -22.06 14.58 12.02
CA ALA A 151 -20.63 14.39 12.23
C ALA A 151 -20.10 13.23 11.37
N ALA A 152 -20.88 12.16 11.23
CA ALA A 152 -20.55 11.03 10.37
C ALA A 152 -20.51 11.41 8.88
N ALA A 153 -21.46 12.22 8.42
CA ALA A 153 -21.49 12.74 7.05
C ALA A 153 -20.26 13.61 6.75
N LYS A 154 -19.89 14.49 7.69
CA LYS A 154 -18.67 15.31 7.58
C LYS A 154 -17.40 14.45 7.54
N ALA A 155 -17.36 13.39 8.36
CA ALA A 155 -16.24 12.44 8.36
C ALA A 155 -16.10 11.68 7.03
N SER A 156 -17.20 11.18 6.46
CA SER A 156 -17.18 10.52 5.14
C SER A 156 -16.78 11.48 4.03
N GLN A 157 -17.22 12.75 4.10
CA GLN A 157 -16.84 13.77 3.14
C GLN A 157 -15.34 14.08 3.20
N MET A 158 -14.73 14.14 4.39
CA MET A 158 -13.28 14.34 4.51
C MET A 158 -12.47 13.14 4.04
N LEU A 159 -12.99 11.92 4.18
CA LEU A 159 -12.27 10.69 3.78
C LEU A 159 -12.39 10.37 2.28
N TYR A 160 -13.54 10.64 1.68
CA TYR A 160 -13.85 10.24 0.31
C TYR A 160 -14.10 11.42 -0.65
N GLY A 161 -14.13 12.66 -0.15
CA GLY A 161 -14.40 13.85 -0.96
C GLY A 161 -15.81 13.93 -1.56
N LEU A 162 -16.76 13.15 -1.02
CA LEU A 162 -18.15 13.05 -1.49
C LEU A 162 -19.07 14.11 -0.88
#